data_AF-A0A924W1R6-F1
#
_entry.id   AF-A0A924W1R6-F1
#
_cell.length_a   1.000
_cell.length_b   1.000
_cell.length_c   1.000
_cell.angle_alpha   90.00
_cell.angle_beta   90.00
_cell.angle_gamma   90.00
#
_symmetry.space_group_name_H-M   'P 1'
#
loop_
_entity.id
_entity.type
_entity.pdbx_description
1 polymer ?
#
loop_
_entity_poly.entity_id
_entity_poly.type
_entity_poly.pdbx_seq_one_letter_code
_entity_poly.pdbx_strand_id
1 'polypeptide(L)'
;MSELDLPAVRGQVLRGESLAPFTWFRVGGPADALFLPADEDDLAHFLAALPHDVPLLPIGVGSNLIVRDGGVPGVVIRLAGRAWAQIEPLDDFRIRAGAGALDAMVAKAAAKAGIGGLEFYAGIPGTIGGALTMNAGCYGSETKDVLIEAVALDRNGKRHTFSNADFGFTYRHNALPDGLIFLSGTFQGRPDDPMSVTARMAEITAKREASQPIREKTGGSTFKNPLGANGEKLSAWKLNDEAGMRGHRRGGAQVSEKHANFLINTGDATAADIEGLGEEVRAAVKAKHGIELEWEIKRIGRGLPRIVSVFTGPHDLPGERRFVRWFAILFCQDADLIYGSARFEAVLNGALDAFRGDDLLHLRAEIAQLLERVRADETDENQKLDTHWYPLGAEQWPKEILLEDGLVKAGEAIAVRIAAID
;
A
#
# COMPACT_ATOMS: atom_id res chain seq x y z
N MET A 1 -6.43 5.09 19.11
CA MET A 1 -5.29 4.19 18.87
C MET A 1 -5.14 3.37 20.14
N SER A 2 -5.48 2.07 20.13
CA SER A 2 -5.10 1.20 21.24
C SER A 2 -3.58 1.20 21.33
N GLU A 3 -3.03 1.47 22.50
CA GLU A 3 -1.60 1.40 22.74
C GLU A 3 -1.18 -0.05 22.51
N LEU A 4 -0.62 -0.36 21.33
CA LEU A 4 -0.04 -1.68 21.07
C LEU A 4 1.04 -1.90 22.12
N ASP A 5 0.87 -2.89 22.99
CA ASP A 5 1.89 -3.32 23.92
C ASP A 5 2.97 -4.04 23.11
N LEU A 6 4.13 -3.39 22.94
CA LEU A 6 5.19 -3.86 22.06
C LEU A 6 6.38 -4.33 22.90
N PRO A 7 7.03 -5.44 22.54
CA PRO A 7 8.23 -5.92 23.21
C PRO A 7 9.33 -4.84 23.30
N ALA A 8 10.15 -4.91 24.35
CA ALA A 8 11.35 -4.10 24.43
C ALA A 8 12.33 -4.49 23.32
N VAL A 9 12.97 -3.49 22.70
CA VAL A 9 13.91 -3.69 21.59
C VAL A 9 15.20 -2.90 21.79
N ARG A 10 16.27 -3.32 21.14
CA ARG A 10 17.52 -2.55 21.02
C ARG A 10 17.48 -1.56 19.85
N GLY A 11 16.74 -1.91 18.80
CA GLY A 11 16.45 -1.06 17.67
C GLY A 11 15.50 0.08 18.03
N GLN A 12 14.85 0.65 17.02
CA GLN A 12 13.93 1.79 17.20
C GLN A 12 12.50 1.40 16.86
N VAL A 13 11.56 1.79 17.72
CA VAL A 13 10.12 1.72 17.44
C VAL A 13 9.58 3.13 17.37
N LEU A 14 9.03 3.50 16.21
CA LEU A 14 8.41 4.79 15.96
C LEU A 14 6.89 4.59 15.85
N ARG A 15 6.10 5.23 16.71
CA ARG A 15 4.63 5.09 16.73
C ARG A 15 3.98 6.22 15.93
N GLY A 16 2.97 5.89 15.12
CA GLY A 16 2.27 6.88 14.30
C GLY A 16 3.13 7.50 13.20
N GLU A 17 4.26 6.88 12.85
CA GLU A 17 5.22 7.42 11.88
C GLU A 17 4.64 7.32 10.46
N SER A 18 4.64 8.43 9.71
CA SER A 18 4.23 8.42 8.31
C SER A 18 5.14 7.51 7.49
N LEU A 19 4.54 6.68 6.63
CA LEU A 19 5.30 5.81 5.74
C LEU A 19 5.71 6.48 4.42
N ALA A 20 5.22 7.68 4.12
CA ALA A 20 5.58 8.41 2.90
C ALA A 20 7.10 8.60 2.69
N PRO A 21 7.93 8.91 3.71
CA PRO A 21 9.39 8.99 3.55
C PRO A 21 10.05 7.65 3.19
N PHE A 22 9.34 6.53 3.33
CA PHE A 22 9.86 5.17 3.14
C PHE A 22 9.33 4.48 1.88
N THR A 23 8.49 5.14 1.08
CA THR A 23 8.00 4.65 -0.22
C THR A 23 8.55 5.48 -1.36
N TRP A 24 8.63 4.90 -2.57
CA TRP A 24 9.15 5.63 -3.73
C TRP A 24 8.15 6.65 -4.29
N PHE A 25 6.86 6.36 -4.19
CA PHE A 25 5.80 7.32 -4.50
C PHE A 25 5.79 8.52 -3.57
N ARG A 26 6.47 8.45 -2.41
CA ARG A 26 6.41 9.47 -1.35
C ARG A 26 4.98 9.69 -0.83
N VAL A 27 4.21 8.62 -0.73
CA VAL A 27 2.86 8.58 -0.15
C VAL A 27 2.77 7.49 0.90
N GLY A 28 1.90 7.67 1.88
CA GLY A 28 1.71 6.71 2.96
C GLY A 28 1.29 7.34 4.27
N GLY A 29 0.15 6.89 4.79
CA GLY A 29 -0.32 7.23 6.12
C GLY A 29 0.57 6.66 7.24
N PRO A 30 0.19 6.92 8.50
CA PRO A 30 0.98 6.50 9.67
C PRO A 30 0.93 4.99 9.89
N ALA A 31 2.07 4.35 10.17
CA ALA A 31 2.06 3.02 10.76
C ALA A 31 1.64 3.11 12.23
N ASP A 32 0.86 2.15 12.74
CA ASP A 32 0.59 2.08 14.18
C ASP A 32 1.93 1.96 14.95
N ALA A 33 2.86 1.15 14.42
CA ALA A 33 4.27 1.20 14.75
C ALA A 33 5.18 0.86 13.56
N LEU A 34 6.33 1.52 13.46
CA LEU A 34 7.44 1.19 12.57
C LEU A 34 8.62 0.71 13.42
N PHE A 35 9.03 -0.53 13.22
CA PHE A 35 10.18 -1.12 13.87
C PHE A 35 11.40 -1.16 12.92
N LEU A 36 12.52 -0.61 13.38
CA LEU A 36 13.84 -0.64 12.77
C LEU A 36 14.74 -1.50 13.66
N PRO A 37 14.84 -2.82 13.42
CA PRO A 37 15.61 -3.70 14.29
C PRO A 37 17.11 -3.42 14.18
N ALA A 38 17.82 -3.53 15.29
CA ALA A 38 19.26 -3.30 15.33
C ALA A 38 20.05 -4.35 14.52
N ASP A 39 19.62 -5.61 14.59
CA ASP A 39 20.23 -6.78 13.94
C ASP A 39 19.29 -8.01 14.00
N GLU A 40 19.76 -9.17 13.55
CA GLU A 40 19.00 -10.43 13.50
C GLU A 40 18.48 -10.89 14.87
N ASP A 41 19.25 -10.72 15.94
CA ASP A 41 18.86 -11.16 17.29
C ASP A 41 17.76 -10.26 17.87
N ASP A 42 17.84 -8.95 17.61
CA ASP A 42 16.80 -7.99 17.99
C ASP A 42 15.47 -8.30 17.30
N LEU A 43 15.54 -8.60 15.99
CA LEU A 43 14.38 -8.98 15.21
C LEU A 43 13.79 -10.32 15.69
N ALA A 44 14.62 -11.34 15.92
CA ALA A 44 14.17 -12.64 16.39
C ALA A 44 13.50 -12.54 17.77
N HIS A 45 14.10 -11.80 18.70
CA HIS A 45 13.51 -11.55 20.01
C HIS A 45 12.15 -10.85 19.91
N PHE A 46 12.07 -9.79 19.11
CA PHE A 46 10.83 -9.05 18.90
C PHE A 46 9.72 -9.93 18.31
N LEU A 47 10.02 -10.73 17.28
CA LEU A 47 9.05 -11.62 16.65
C LEU A 47 8.54 -12.69 17.63
N ALA A 48 9.43 -13.30 18.40
CA ALA A 48 9.08 -14.31 19.40
C ALA A 48 8.19 -13.76 20.54
N ALA A 49 8.37 -12.48 20.90
CA ALA A 49 7.64 -11.84 21.98
C ALA A 49 6.36 -11.12 21.53
N LEU A 50 6.22 -10.80 20.25
CA LEU A 50 5.07 -10.04 19.74
C LEU A 50 3.82 -10.93 19.63
N PRO A 51 2.68 -10.54 20.27
CA PRO A 51 1.43 -11.30 20.19
C PRO A 51 1.02 -11.62 18.75
N HIS A 52 0.56 -12.85 18.51
CA HIS A 52 0.31 -13.37 17.16
C HIS A 52 -0.82 -12.66 16.40
N ASP A 53 -1.75 -12.06 17.12
CA ASP A 53 -2.87 -11.28 16.58
C ASP A 53 -2.45 -9.89 16.09
N VAL A 54 -1.27 -9.39 16.48
CA VAL A 54 -0.71 -8.14 15.95
C VAL A 54 -0.22 -8.38 14.52
N PRO A 55 -0.78 -7.67 13.51
CA PRO A 55 -0.35 -7.80 12.13
C PRO A 55 1.10 -7.32 11.94
N LEU A 56 1.84 -7.99 11.05
CA LEU A 56 3.19 -7.62 10.66
C LEU A 56 3.27 -7.33 9.17
N LEU A 57 4.01 -6.28 8.81
CA LEU A 57 4.31 -5.98 7.42
C LEU A 57 5.78 -5.63 7.22
N PRO A 58 6.60 -6.57 6.70
CA PRO A 58 7.96 -6.27 6.29
C PRO A 58 7.96 -5.39 5.04
N ILE A 59 8.75 -4.32 5.05
CA ILE A 59 8.97 -3.46 3.88
C ILE A 59 10.47 -3.26 3.63
N GLY A 60 10.83 -3.18 2.35
CA GLY A 60 12.16 -2.76 1.92
C GLY A 60 12.25 -1.24 1.77
N VAL A 61 12.54 -0.80 0.55
CA VAL A 61 12.53 0.64 0.18
C VAL A 61 11.20 1.12 -0.40
N GLY A 62 10.17 0.27 -0.43
CA GLY A 62 8.83 0.66 -0.88
C GLY A 62 8.74 1.05 -2.35
N SER A 63 9.53 0.42 -3.23
CA SER A 63 9.52 0.62 -4.68
C SER A 63 8.32 -0.05 -5.39
N ASN A 64 7.65 -0.99 -4.73
CA ASN A 64 6.47 -1.69 -5.24
C ASN A 64 5.25 -1.56 -4.31
N LEU A 65 5.17 -0.48 -3.53
CA LEU A 65 4.11 -0.26 -2.54
C LEU A 65 3.39 1.07 -2.79
N ILE A 66 2.07 1.04 -2.71
CA ILE A 66 1.24 2.20 -2.38
C ILE A 66 0.70 1.97 -0.97
N VAL A 67 1.16 2.79 -0.03
CA VAL A 67 0.63 2.80 1.33
C VAL A 67 -0.53 3.77 1.36
N ARG A 68 -1.72 3.29 1.73
CA ARG A 68 -2.91 4.14 1.81
C ARG A 68 -2.81 5.19 2.91
N ASP A 69 -3.56 6.27 2.74
CA ASP A 69 -3.48 7.47 3.58
C ASP A 69 -3.97 7.23 5.02
N GLY A 70 -4.80 6.20 5.26
CA GLY A 70 -5.23 5.76 6.60
C GLY A 70 -4.18 4.93 7.36
N GLY A 71 -3.02 4.69 6.74
CA GLY A 71 -1.88 4.06 7.40
C GLY A 71 -1.95 2.55 7.51
N VAL A 72 -1.04 1.94 8.28
CA VAL A 72 -0.88 0.48 8.35
C VAL A 72 -1.13 -0.02 9.78
N PRO A 73 -2.02 -1.01 9.98
CA PRO A 73 -2.25 -1.60 11.29
C PRO A 73 -1.09 -2.45 11.76
N GLY A 74 -0.90 -2.53 13.08
CA GLY A 74 0.11 -3.40 13.69
C GLY A 74 1.53 -2.85 13.55
N VAL A 75 2.49 -3.69 13.16
CA VAL A 75 3.91 -3.30 13.10
C VAL A 75 4.47 -3.46 11.69
N VAL A 76 4.95 -2.35 11.14
CA VAL A 76 5.76 -2.33 9.93
C VAL A 76 7.21 -2.57 10.32
N ILE A 77 7.87 -3.54 9.68
CA ILE A 77 9.27 -3.88 9.96
C ILE A 77 10.10 -3.45 8.76
N ARG A 78 11.18 -2.71 9.00
CA ARG A 78 12.09 -2.29 7.93
C ARG A 78 13.53 -2.60 8.27
N LEU A 79 14.13 -3.48 7.47
CA LEU A 79 15.53 -3.89 7.59
C LEU A 79 16.41 -2.87 6.87
N ALA A 80 16.90 -1.87 7.60
CA ALA A 80 17.64 -0.74 7.03
C ALA A 80 18.94 -0.45 7.80
N GLY A 81 19.92 0.09 7.08
CA GLY A 81 21.21 0.46 7.65
C GLY A 81 22.25 -0.65 7.52
N ARG A 82 23.43 -0.41 8.10
CA ARG A 82 24.64 -1.20 7.86
C ARG A 82 24.45 -2.68 8.22
N ALA A 83 23.76 -3.00 9.32
CA ALA A 83 23.55 -4.39 9.76
C ALA A 83 22.84 -5.25 8.69
N TRP A 84 21.94 -4.63 7.91
CA TRP A 84 21.07 -5.32 6.96
C TRP A 84 21.54 -5.23 5.51
N ALA A 85 22.52 -4.37 5.23
CA ALA A 85 23.01 -4.09 3.88
C ALA A 85 24.43 -4.61 3.62
N GLN A 86 24.89 -5.60 4.40
CA GLN A 86 26.18 -6.25 4.16
C GLN A 86 26.17 -6.97 2.81
N ILE A 87 27.28 -6.86 2.07
CA ILE A 87 27.50 -7.53 0.80
C ILE A 87 28.91 -8.10 0.84
N GLU A 88 29.02 -9.42 0.75
CA GLU A 88 30.24 -10.17 0.93
C GLU A 88 30.46 -11.09 -0.28
N PRO A 89 31.46 -10.80 -1.14
CA PRO A 89 31.95 -11.78 -2.10
C PRO A 89 32.53 -12.98 -1.37
N LEU A 90 32.16 -14.17 -1.81
CA LEU A 90 32.62 -15.45 -1.29
C LEU A 90 33.47 -16.16 -2.36
N ASP A 91 34.03 -17.32 -2.00
CA ASP A 91 34.69 -18.20 -2.95
C ASP A 91 33.73 -18.69 -4.05
N ASP A 92 34.29 -19.24 -5.13
CA ASP A 92 33.52 -19.86 -6.22
C ASP A 92 32.52 -18.90 -6.91
N PHE A 93 32.90 -17.61 -7.04
CA PHE A 93 32.10 -16.56 -7.68
C PHE A 93 30.70 -16.41 -7.08
N ARG A 94 30.62 -16.59 -5.75
CA ARG A 94 29.40 -16.39 -4.98
C ARG A 94 29.39 -15.03 -4.32
N ILE A 95 28.20 -14.55 -4.00
CA ILE A 95 28.03 -13.33 -3.21
C ILE A 95 26.90 -13.54 -2.21
N ARG A 96 27.15 -13.18 -0.95
CA ARG A 96 26.11 -13.10 0.09
C ARG A 96 25.70 -11.65 0.27
N ALA A 97 24.41 -11.41 0.29
CA ALA A 97 23.87 -10.07 0.50
C ALA A 97 22.75 -10.10 1.55
N GLY A 98 22.79 -9.14 2.48
CA GLY A 98 21.73 -8.92 3.45
C GLY A 98 20.46 -8.40 2.77
N ALA A 99 19.30 -8.69 3.36
CA ALA A 99 17.99 -8.38 2.80
C ALA A 99 17.70 -6.87 2.65
N GLY A 100 18.41 -6.03 3.40
CA GLY A 100 18.38 -4.57 3.28
C GLY A 100 19.35 -4.00 2.24
N ALA A 101 20.21 -4.82 1.63
CA ALA A 101 21.10 -4.38 0.55
C ALA A 101 20.28 -4.01 -0.68
N LEU A 102 20.59 -2.88 -1.31
CA LEU A 102 19.96 -2.47 -2.56
C LEU A 102 20.40 -3.42 -3.69
N ASP A 103 19.46 -3.82 -4.54
CA ASP A 103 19.72 -4.70 -5.69
C ASP A 103 20.89 -4.19 -6.54
N ALA A 104 20.85 -2.90 -6.89
CA ALA A 104 21.90 -2.26 -7.67
C ALA A 104 23.28 -2.25 -6.97
N MET A 105 23.35 -2.28 -5.64
CA MET A 105 24.61 -2.37 -4.90
C MET A 105 25.20 -3.78 -4.94
N VAL A 106 24.34 -4.81 -4.90
CA VAL A 106 24.77 -6.19 -5.08
C VAL A 106 25.33 -6.39 -6.48
N ALA A 107 24.67 -5.86 -7.52
CA ALA A 107 25.21 -5.88 -8.89
C ALA A 107 26.59 -5.22 -8.99
N LYS A 108 26.77 -4.04 -8.37
CA LYS A 108 28.07 -3.32 -8.40
C LYS A 108 29.17 -4.08 -7.64
N ALA A 109 28.83 -4.68 -6.50
CA ALA A 109 29.78 -5.49 -5.73
C ALA A 109 30.20 -6.75 -6.50
N ALA A 110 29.26 -7.43 -7.14
CA ALA A 110 29.52 -8.57 -8.01
C ALA A 110 30.45 -8.18 -9.18
N ALA A 111 30.15 -7.08 -9.88
CA ALA A 111 31.00 -6.57 -10.96
C ALA A 111 32.43 -6.29 -10.51
N LYS A 112 32.61 -5.61 -9.37
CA LYS A 112 33.93 -5.32 -8.79
C LYS A 112 34.72 -6.61 -8.46
N ALA A 113 34.02 -7.66 -8.07
CA ALA A 113 34.61 -8.96 -7.74
C ALA A 113 34.84 -9.87 -8.96
N GLY A 114 34.55 -9.42 -10.19
CA GLY A 114 34.65 -10.26 -11.39
C GLY A 114 33.58 -11.35 -11.46
N ILE A 115 32.41 -11.08 -10.88
CA ILE A 115 31.27 -11.99 -10.84
C ILE A 115 30.20 -11.47 -11.81
N GLY A 116 30.03 -12.15 -12.94
CA GLY A 116 28.94 -11.91 -13.89
C GLY A 116 27.66 -12.68 -13.55
N GLY A 117 26.55 -12.30 -14.18
CA GLY A 117 25.23 -12.94 -14.01
C GLY A 117 24.26 -12.20 -13.09
N LEU A 118 24.74 -11.22 -12.31
CA LEU A 118 23.92 -10.43 -11.39
C LEU A 118 23.64 -9.00 -11.91
N GLU A 119 24.00 -8.70 -13.15
CA GLU A 119 23.88 -7.35 -13.73
C GLU A 119 22.44 -6.87 -13.83
N PHE A 120 21.49 -7.82 -13.96
CA PHE A 120 20.05 -7.51 -14.02
C PHE A 120 19.55 -6.78 -12.76
N TYR A 121 20.14 -7.04 -11.59
CA TYR A 121 19.81 -6.30 -10.37
C TYR A 121 20.08 -4.79 -10.47
N ALA A 122 20.96 -4.34 -11.37
CA ALA A 122 21.15 -2.92 -11.64
C ALA A 122 19.88 -2.25 -12.19
N GLY A 123 19.01 -3.02 -12.86
CA GLY A 123 17.75 -2.55 -13.41
C GLY A 123 16.56 -2.65 -12.43
N ILE A 124 16.75 -3.24 -11.25
CA ILE A 124 15.67 -3.49 -10.28
C ILE A 124 15.71 -2.39 -9.21
N PRO A 125 14.62 -1.62 -9.04
CA PRO A 125 14.47 -0.72 -7.91
C PRO A 125 14.02 -1.51 -6.68
N GLY A 126 14.88 -1.71 -5.69
CA GLY A 126 14.50 -2.46 -4.50
C GLY A 126 15.65 -2.83 -3.56
N THR A 127 15.37 -3.82 -2.72
CA THR A 127 16.33 -4.49 -1.85
C THR A 127 16.26 -6.00 -2.05
N ILE A 128 17.33 -6.70 -1.70
CA ILE A 128 17.41 -8.16 -1.83
C ILE A 128 16.25 -8.89 -1.13
N GLY A 129 15.80 -8.43 0.04
CA GLY A 129 14.63 -9.01 0.71
C GLY A 129 13.37 -8.94 -0.17
N GLY A 130 13.15 -7.83 -0.87
CA GLY A 130 12.06 -7.70 -1.83
C GLY A 130 12.26 -8.55 -3.08
N ALA A 131 13.51 -8.69 -3.55
CA ALA A 131 13.84 -9.55 -4.67
C ALA A 131 13.55 -11.03 -4.39
N LEU A 132 13.90 -11.51 -3.20
CA LEU A 132 13.58 -12.85 -2.72
C LEU A 132 12.06 -13.06 -2.63
N THR A 133 11.31 -12.11 -2.07
CA THR A 133 9.84 -12.21 -1.99
C THR A 133 9.18 -12.26 -3.36
N MET A 134 9.65 -11.45 -4.30
CA MET A 134 8.97 -11.20 -5.57
C MET A 134 9.59 -11.93 -6.75
N ASN A 135 10.56 -12.83 -6.58
CA ASN A 135 11.37 -13.36 -7.69
C ASN A 135 11.75 -12.24 -8.69
N ALA A 136 12.36 -11.17 -8.18
CA ALA A 136 12.53 -9.96 -8.97
C ALA A 136 13.41 -10.25 -10.19
N GLY A 137 13.07 -9.65 -11.32
CA GLY A 137 13.75 -9.94 -12.58
C GLY A 137 13.49 -8.91 -13.65
N CYS A 138 14.46 -8.73 -14.54
CA CYS A 138 14.37 -7.87 -15.71
C CYS A 138 15.45 -8.29 -16.72
N TYR A 139 15.31 -7.83 -17.97
CA TYR A 139 16.28 -8.07 -19.05
C TYR A 139 16.65 -9.56 -19.26
N GLY A 140 15.69 -10.47 -19.03
CA GLY A 140 15.86 -11.90 -19.30
C GLY A 140 16.41 -12.74 -18.15
N SER A 141 16.61 -12.14 -16.97
CA SER A 141 17.03 -12.87 -15.77
C SER A 141 16.15 -12.53 -14.57
N GLU A 142 16.02 -13.49 -13.66
CA GLU A 142 15.28 -13.39 -12.41
C GLU A 142 16.13 -13.87 -11.22
N THR A 143 15.67 -13.54 -10.01
CA THR A 143 16.34 -13.93 -8.75
C THR A 143 16.57 -15.44 -8.67
N LYS A 144 15.60 -16.24 -9.12
CA LYS A 144 15.71 -17.71 -9.17
C LYS A 144 16.87 -18.22 -10.04
N ASP A 145 17.36 -17.44 -11.01
CA ASP A 145 18.39 -17.90 -11.93
C ASP A 145 19.78 -17.86 -11.28
N VAL A 146 19.92 -17.13 -10.17
CA VAL A 146 21.19 -16.92 -9.46
C VAL A 146 21.13 -17.30 -7.98
N LEU A 147 19.95 -17.50 -7.38
CA LEU A 147 19.83 -17.85 -5.97
C LEU A 147 20.41 -19.26 -5.69
N ILE A 148 21.21 -19.40 -4.64
CA ILE A 148 21.58 -20.70 -4.06
C ILE A 148 20.64 -21.00 -2.89
N GLU A 149 20.62 -20.09 -1.92
CA GLU A 149 19.86 -20.21 -0.68
C GLU A 149 19.52 -18.83 -0.10
N ALA A 150 18.51 -18.78 0.76
CA ALA A 150 18.17 -17.61 1.55
C ALA A 150 17.90 -17.98 3.00
N VAL A 151 18.17 -17.03 3.89
CA VAL A 151 17.88 -17.15 5.32
C VAL A 151 16.69 -16.25 5.64
N ALA A 152 15.75 -16.74 6.45
CA ALA A 152 14.60 -15.98 6.94
C ALA A 152 14.30 -16.26 8.41
N LEU A 153 13.52 -15.39 9.03
CA LEU A 153 12.84 -15.63 10.30
C LEU A 153 11.34 -15.85 10.05
N ASP A 154 10.73 -16.76 10.81
CA ASP A 154 9.28 -16.90 10.87
C ASP A 154 8.64 -16.01 11.95
N ARG A 155 7.31 -16.08 12.08
CA ARG A 155 6.53 -15.30 13.05
C ARG A 155 6.93 -15.53 14.51
N ASN A 156 7.59 -16.64 14.82
CA ASN A 156 8.06 -17.00 16.16
C ASN A 156 9.53 -16.59 16.38
N GLY A 157 10.15 -15.89 15.44
CA GLY A 157 11.57 -15.54 15.51
C GLY A 157 12.50 -16.72 15.25
N LYS A 158 12.00 -17.84 14.70
CA LYS A 158 12.84 -19.00 14.39
C LYS A 158 13.50 -18.83 13.02
N ARG A 159 14.79 -19.13 12.96
CA ARG A 159 15.60 -19.09 11.73
C ARG A 159 15.34 -20.30 10.86
N HIS A 160 15.19 -20.03 9.56
CA HIS A 160 15.07 -21.01 8.49
C HIS A 160 16.06 -20.71 7.37
N THR A 161 16.53 -21.75 6.71
CA THR A 161 17.33 -21.65 5.48
C THR A 161 16.58 -22.39 4.39
N PHE A 162 16.34 -21.73 3.27
CA PHE A 162 15.64 -22.26 2.11
C PHE A 162 16.60 -22.31 0.93
N SER A 163 16.70 -23.47 0.29
CA SER A 163 17.36 -23.61 -1.01
C SER A 163 16.51 -22.96 -2.10
N ASN A 164 17.10 -22.70 -3.27
CA ASN A 164 16.36 -22.21 -4.44
C ASN A 164 15.16 -23.11 -4.79
N ALA A 165 15.32 -24.44 -4.71
CA ALA A 165 14.24 -25.38 -5.00
C ALA A 165 13.05 -25.24 -4.02
N ASP A 166 13.31 -24.91 -2.76
CA ASP A 166 12.27 -24.74 -1.74
C ASP A 166 11.36 -23.53 -2.04
N PHE A 167 11.89 -22.51 -2.74
CA PHE A 167 11.11 -21.30 -3.04
C PHE A 167 9.92 -21.56 -3.98
N GLY A 168 9.96 -22.61 -4.82
CA GLY A 168 8.91 -22.85 -5.80
C GLY A 168 8.60 -21.62 -6.68
N PHE A 169 9.64 -20.92 -7.12
CA PHE A 169 9.50 -19.62 -7.80
C PHE A 169 8.64 -19.71 -9.07
N THR A 170 7.73 -18.75 -9.20
CA THR A 170 6.97 -18.47 -10.43
C THR A 170 7.12 -16.98 -10.79
N TYR A 171 6.42 -16.52 -11.83
CA TYR A 171 6.52 -15.12 -12.24
C TYR A 171 6.00 -14.22 -11.12
N ARG A 172 6.91 -13.41 -10.58
CA ARG A 172 6.65 -12.45 -9.50
C ARG A 172 6.16 -13.03 -8.17
N HIS A 173 6.44 -14.31 -7.92
CA HIS A 173 5.91 -15.02 -6.76
C HIS A 173 6.80 -16.20 -6.34
N ASN A 174 6.67 -16.62 -5.08
CA ASN A 174 7.29 -17.80 -4.49
C ASN A 174 6.25 -18.55 -3.63
N ALA A 175 6.44 -19.84 -3.43
CA ALA A 175 5.51 -20.74 -2.75
C ALA A 175 5.82 -20.97 -1.26
N LEU A 176 6.73 -20.19 -0.67
CA LEU A 176 7.06 -20.32 0.75
C LEU A 176 5.89 -19.86 1.65
N PRO A 177 5.84 -20.30 2.91
CA PRO A 177 4.84 -19.84 3.87
C PRO A 177 4.83 -18.31 4.03
N ASP A 178 3.63 -17.75 4.19
CA ASP A 178 3.45 -16.34 4.51
C ASP A 178 4.07 -15.98 5.87
N GLY A 179 4.42 -14.70 6.03
CA GLY A 179 4.94 -14.16 7.29
C GLY A 179 6.45 -14.37 7.50
N LEU A 180 7.17 -14.92 6.52
CA LEU A 180 8.63 -14.97 6.53
C LEU A 180 9.25 -13.59 6.33
N ILE A 181 10.30 -13.30 7.10
CA ILE A 181 11.14 -12.10 6.94
C ILE A 181 12.54 -12.54 6.52
N PHE A 182 12.88 -12.33 5.25
CA PHE A 182 14.21 -12.65 4.74
C PHE A 182 15.29 -11.77 5.39
N LEU A 183 16.41 -12.39 5.76
CA LEU A 183 17.57 -11.77 6.37
C LEU A 183 18.72 -11.61 5.38
N SER A 184 18.94 -12.61 4.52
CA SER A 184 19.99 -12.60 3.50
C SER A 184 19.74 -13.63 2.39
N GLY A 185 20.44 -13.47 1.27
CA GLY A 185 20.53 -14.45 0.19
C GLY A 185 21.98 -14.69 -0.23
N THR A 186 22.29 -15.93 -0.60
CA THR A 186 23.55 -16.31 -1.25
C THR A 186 23.28 -16.58 -2.72
N PHE A 187 24.05 -15.96 -3.61
CA PHE A 187 23.85 -16.02 -5.05
C PHE A 187 25.09 -16.55 -5.77
N GLN A 188 24.86 -17.36 -6.79
CA GLN A 188 25.87 -17.90 -7.69
C GLN A 188 25.95 -17.02 -8.95
N GLY A 189 27.12 -16.45 -9.19
CA GLY A 189 27.45 -15.87 -10.49
C GLY A 189 28.38 -16.77 -11.29
N ARG A 190 29.09 -16.16 -12.23
CA ARG A 190 30.14 -16.80 -13.05
C ARG A 190 31.39 -15.92 -13.08
N PRO A 191 32.59 -16.50 -13.28
CA PRO A 191 33.78 -15.72 -13.59
C PRO A 191 33.51 -14.84 -14.81
N ASP A 192 33.82 -13.55 -14.70
CA ASP A 192 33.72 -12.63 -15.82
C ASP A 192 34.67 -11.44 -15.63
N ASP A 193 34.96 -10.73 -16.71
CA ASP A 193 35.78 -9.52 -16.65
C ASP A 193 35.01 -8.37 -15.98
N PRO A 194 35.53 -7.74 -14.91
CA PRO A 194 34.86 -6.65 -14.20
C PRO A 194 34.40 -5.50 -15.10
N MET A 195 35.18 -5.14 -16.13
CA MET A 195 34.82 -4.06 -17.04
C MET A 195 33.63 -4.44 -17.94
N SER A 196 33.59 -5.69 -18.39
CA SER A 196 32.50 -6.25 -19.20
C SER A 196 31.18 -6.34 -18.41
N VAL A 197 31.24 -6.78 -17.15
CA VAL A 197 30.08 -6.78 -16.23
C VAL A 197 29.57 -5.35 -16.03
N THR A 198 30.47 -4.40 -15.77
CA THR A 198 30.14 -2.98 -15.58
C THR A 198 29.51 -2.37 -16.84
N ALA A 199 30.00 -2.72 -18.03
CA ALA A 199 29.44 -2.26 -19.30
C ALA A 199 28.00 -2.77 -19.49
N ARG A 200 27.72 -4.05 -19.24
CA ARG A 200 26.36 -4.61 -19.30
C ARG A 200 25.40 -3.92 -18.31
N MET A 201 25.87 -3.61 -17.09
CA MET A 201 25.09 -2.84 -16.12
C MET A 201 24.79 -1.41 -16.61
N ALA A 202 25.75 -0.75 -17.26
CA ALA A 202 25.56 0.58 -17.83
C ALA A 202 24.54 0.56 -18.97
N GLU A 203 24.56 -0.46 -19.83
CA GLU A 203 23.56 -0.66 -20.88
C GLU A 203 22.15 -0.86 -20.31
N ILE A 204 22.01 -1.70 -19.28
CA ILE A 204 20.75 -1.92 -18.57
C ILE A 204 20.23 -0.61 -18.01
N THR A 205 21.10 0.14 -17.33
CA THR A 205 20.75 1.44 -16.74
C THR A 205 20.30 2.41 -17.83
N ALA A 206 21.07 2.57 -18.91
CA ALA A 206 20.75 3.46 -20.01
C ALA A 206 19.42 3.10 -20.71
N LYS A 207 19.16 1.81 -20.95
CA LYS A 207 17.87 1.34 -21.51
C LYS A 207 16.71 1.69 -20.58
N ARG A 208 16.88 1.53 -19.27
CA ARG A 208 15.88 1.91 -18.28
C ARG A 208 15.67 3.42 -18.23
N GLU A 209 16.75 4.20 -18.21
CA GLU A 209 16.69 5.67 -18.23
C GLU A 209 16.01 6.17 -19.49
N ALA A 210 16.16 5.51 -20.64
CA ALA A 210 15.52 5.92 -21.89
C ALA A 210 14.02 5.62 -21.90
N SER A 211 13.59 4.51 -21.30
CA SER A 211 12.22 3.99 -21.41
C SER A 211 11.31 4.28 -20.22
N GLN A 212 11.86 4.62 -19.04
CA GLN A 212 11.08 4.71 -17.79
C GLN A 212 11.28 6.05 -17.07
N PRO A 213 10.29 6.52 -16.28
CA PRO A 213 10.37 7.76 -15.49
C PRO A 213 11.19 7.58 -14.20
N ILE A 214 12.43 7.11 -14.31
CA ILE A 214 13.27 6.71 -13.16
C ILE A 214 13.67 7.84 -12.19
N ARG A 215 13.45 9.11 -12.57
CA ARG A 215 13.74 10.30 -11.75
C ARG A 215 12.50 10.85 -11.06
N GLU A 216 11.33 10.30 -11.38
CA GLU A 216 10.05 10.71 -10.78
C GLU A 216 9.77 9.93 -9.49
N LYS A 217 8.88 10.47 -8.66
CA LYS A 217 8.34 9.73 -7.51
C LYS A 217 7.35 8.69 -8.00
N THR A 218 7.83 7.48 -8.25
CA THR A 218 7.05 6.41 -8.89
C THR A 218 7.43 5.04 -8.33
N GLY A 219 6.52 4.08 -8.43
CA GLY A 219 6.80 2.68 -8.18
C GLY A 219 7.39 1.96 -9.39
N GLY A 220 7.20 0.64 -9.42
CA GLY A 220 7.41 -0.18 -10.62
C GLY A 220 6.32 0.05 -11.68
N SER A 221 6.24 -0.89 -12.64
CA SER A 221 5.09 -0.95 -13.53
C SER A 221 3.80 -1.10 -12.72
N THR A 222 2.81 -0.26 -13.00
CA THR A 222 1.55 -0.19 -12.24
C THR A 222 0.74 -1.47 -12.38
N PHE A 223 0.60 -1.96 -13.62
CA PHE A 223 -0.17 -3.14 -13.97
C PHE A 223 0.71 -4.23 -14.57
N LYS A 224 0.32 -5.48 -14.32
CA LYS A 224 0.89 -6.64 -15.01
C LYS A 224 0.54 -6.58 -16.49
N ASN A 225 1.39 -7.16 -17.32
CA ASN A 225 1.07 -7.38 -18.73
C ASN A 225 -0.04 -8.45 -18.86
N PRO A 226 -1.21 -8.12 -19.43
CA PRO A 226 -2.30 -9.07 -19.55
C PRO A 226 -2.05 -10.10 -20.64
N LEU A 227 -2.79 -11.21 -20.59
CA LEU A 227 -2.90 -12.16 -21.68
C LEU A 227 -4.12 -11.81 -22.54
N GLY A 228 -3.96 -11.83 -23.85
CA GLY A 228 -5.06 -11.68 -24.79
C GLY A 228 -5.87 -12.97 -24.95
N ALA A 229 -6.94 -12.90 -25.74
CA ALA A 229 -7.93 -13.99 -25.85
C ALA A 229 -7.33 -15.30 -26.39
N ASN A 230 -6.23 -15.24 -27.13
CA ASN A 230 -5.54 -16.42 -27.68
C ASN A 230 -4.27 -16.77 -26.89
N GLY A 231 -4.09 -16.20 -25.70
CA GLY A 231 -2.92 -16.42 -24.85
C GLY A 231 -1.69 -15.60 -25.24
N GLU A 232 -1.81 -14.65 -26.17
CA GLU A 232 -0.73 -13.73 -26.52
C GLU A 232 -0.42 -12.76 -25.37
N LYS A 233 0.87 -12.49 -25.12
CA LYS A 233 1.26 -11.49 -24.12
C LYS A 233 1.06 -10.09 -24.67
N LEU A 234 0.13 -9.35 -24.09
CA LEU A 234 -0.13 -7.96 -24.42
C LEU A 234 0.69 -7.04 -23.52
N SER A 235 0.94 -5.82 -23.98
CA SER A 235 1.70 -4.82 -23.23
C SER A 235 0.75 -3.84 -22.55
N ALA A 236 0.70 -3.84 -21.21
CA ALA A 236 -0.18 -2.94 -20.46
C ALA A 236 0.06 -1.46 -20.82
N TRP A 237 1.32 -1.07 -21.05
CA TRP A 237 1.63 0.31 -21.45
C TRP A 237 1.01 0.73 -22.78
N LYS A 238 0.90 -0.19 -23.75
CA LYS A 238 0.28 0.10 -25.05
C LYS A 238 -1.22 0.27 -24.88
N LEU A 239 -1.84 -0.63 -24.12
CA LEU A 239 -3.28 -0.57 -23.82
C LEU A 239 -3.63 0.73 -23.10
N ASN A 240 -2.84 1.14 -22.10
CA ASN A 240 -3.06 2.40 -21.38
C ASN A 240 -2.93 3.61 -22.32
N ASP A 241 -1.93 3.60 -23.20
CA ASP A 241 -1.67 4.68 -24.14
C ASP A 241 -2.76 4.79 -25.21
N GLU A 242 -3.15 3.65 -25.79
CA GLU A 242 -4.25 3.55 -26.74
C GLU A 242 -5.56 3.97 -26.08
N ALA A 243 -5.80 3.63 -24.81
CA ALA A 243 -6.94 4.11 -24.03
C ALA A 243 -6.93 5.64 -23.77
N GLY A 244 -5.90 6.36 -24.21
CA GLY A 244 -5.80 7.81 -24.09
C GLY A 244 -5.40 8.27 -22.69
N MET A 245 -4.83 7.37 -21.86
CA MET A 245 -4.53 7.67 -20.46
C MET A 245 -3.17 8.33 -20.26
N ARG A 246 -2.28 8.37 -21.26
CA ARG A 246 -0.99 9.04 -21.14
C ARG A 246 -1.20 10.51 -20.75
N GLY A 247 -0.48 10.96 -19.73
CA GLY A 247 -0.57 12.33 -19.24
C GLY A 247 -1.81 12.63 -18.38
N HIS A 248 -2.78 11.70 -18.28
CA HIS A 248 -4.00 11.89 -17.49
C HIS A 248 -3.68 12.12 -16.00
N ARG A 249 -4.47 12.96 -15.34
CA ARG A 249 -4.23 13.43 -13.97
C ARG A 249 -5.44 13.24 -13.08
N ARG A 250 -5.17 12.90 -11.81
CA ARG A 250 -6.13 12.92 -10.71
C ARG A 250 -5.42 13.46 -9.48
N GLY A 251 -5.90 14.57 -8.92
CA GLY A 251 -5.20 15.26 -7.82
C GLY A 251 -3.73 15.50 -8.17
N GLY A 252 -2.81 15.13 -7.27
CA GLY A 252 -1.36 15.23 -7.50
C GLY A 252 -0.75 14.08 -8.33
N ALA A 253 -1.52 13.06 -8.69
CA ALA A 253 -1.06 11.91 -9.46
C ALA A 253 -1.19 12.13 -10.97
N GLN A 254 -0.26 11.54 -11.75
CA GLN A 254 -0.29 11.58 -13.21
C GLN A 254 0.13 10.23 -13.81
N VAL A 255 -0.45 9.85 -14.95
CA VAL A 255 0.08 8.78 -15.81
C VAL A 255 1.28 9.33 -16.56
N SER A 256 2.45 8.70 -16.42
CA SER A 256 3.70 9.21 -16.99
C SER A 256 3.61 9.45 -18.49
N GLU A 257 4.01 10.65 -18.92
CA GLU A 257 4.19 11.01 -20.34
C GLU A 257 5.22 10.13 -21.04
N LYS A 258 6.16 9.55 -20.28
CA LYS A 258 7.23 8.73 -20.82
C LYS A 258 6.79 7.29 -21.06
N HIS A 259 6.08 6.71 -20.09
CA HIS A 259 5.63 5.33 -20.16
C HIS A 259 4.28 5.15 -19.47
N ALA A 260 3.22 4.91 -20.26
CA ALA A 260 1.84 4.94 -19.77
C ALA A 260 1.46 3.83 -18.77
N ASN A 261 2.36 2.88 -18.48
CA ASN A 261 2.20 1.92 -17.37
C ASN A 261 2.88 2.34 -16.06
N PHE A 262 3.30 3.60 -15.92
CA PHE A 262 3.82 4.16 -14.67
C PHE A 262 2.91 5.30 -14.22
N LEU A 263 2.43 5.20 -12.99
CA LEU A 263 1.85 6.35 -12.30
C LEU A 263 2.97 7.11 -11.59
N ILE A 264 2.89 8.43 -11.54
CA ILE A 264 3.86 9.30 -10.89
C ILE A 264 3.17 10.22 -9.89
N ASN A 265 3.82 10.47 -8.76
CA ASN A 265 3.48 11.56 -7.87
C ASN A 265 4.19 12.83 -8.35
N THR A 266 3.43 13.85 -8.77
CA THR A 266 3.98 15.09 -9.33
C THR A 266 4.48 16.08 -8.26
N GLY A 267 4.31 15.75 -6.98
CA GLY A 267 4.80 16.56 -5.86
C GLY A 267 4.03 16.26 -4.59
N ASP A 268 2.70 16.37 -4.69
CA ASP A 268 1.70 16.47 -3.63
C ASP A 268 0.60 15.39 -3.72
N ALA A 269 0.80 14.34 -4.52
CA ALA A 269 -0.17 13.26 -4.63
C ALA A 269 -0.40 12.57 -3.28
N THR A 270 -1.67 12.25 -3.01
CA THR A 270 -2.06 11.29 -1.96
C THR A 270 -2.02 9.86 -2.49
N ALA A 271 -2.09 8.86 -1.61
CA ALA A 271 -2.25 7.48 -2.06
C ALA A 271 -3.61 7.27 -2.75
N ALA A 272 -4.66 7.94 -2.26
CA ALA A 272 -5.99 7.94 -2.88
C ALA A 272 -5.98 8.51 -4.31
N ASP A 273 -5.18 9.53 -4.60
CA ASP A 273 -5.00 10.07 -5.95
C ASP A 273 -4.39 9.02 -6.88
N ILE A 274 -3.33 8.33 -6.43
CA ILE A 274 -2.62 7.33 -7.24
C ILE A 274 -3.48 6.10 -7.47
N GLU A 275 -4.13 5.55 -6.43
CA GLU A 275 -5.04 4.41 -6.58
C GLU A 275 -6.23 4.77 -7.47
N GLY A 276 -6.85 5.94 -7.25
CA GLY A 276 -7.98 6.41 -8.05
C GLY A 276 -7.62 6.58 -9.53
N LEU A 277 -6.46 7.17 -9.82
CA LEU A 277 -5.96 7.29 -11.19
C LEU A 277 -5.71 5.92 -11.82
N GLY A 278 -5.20 4.96 -11.05
CA GLY A 278 -5.04 3.60 -11.53
C GLY A 278 -6.38 2.93 -11.86
N GLU A 279 -7.41 3.10 -11.05
CA GLU A 279 -8.74 2.58 -11.35
C GLU A 279 -9.38 3.23 -12.58
N GLU A 280 -9.16 4.54 -12.80
CA GLU A 280 -9.55 5.22 -14.05
C GLU A 280 -8.85 4.60 -15.27
N VAL A 281 -7.56 4.29 -15.17
CA VAL A 281 -6.82 3.60 -16.25
C VAL A 281 -7.42 2.21 -16.52
N ARG A 282 -7.71 1.44 -15.47
CA ARG A 282 -8.34 0.11 -15.60
C ARG A 282 -9.70 0.21 -16.30
N ALA A 283 -10.52 1.18 -15.90
CA ALA A 283 -11.84 1.40 -16.50
C ALA A 283 -11.73 1.81 -17.98
N ALA A 284 -10.82 2.73 -18.32
CA ALA A 284 -10.60 3.16 -19.70
C ALA A 284 -10.10 2.01 -20.61
N VAL A 285 -9.18 1.18 -20.12
CA VAL A 285 -8.68 0.02 -20.86
C VAL A 285 -9.76 -1.04 -21.03
N LYS A 286 -10.57 -1.30 -19.99
CA LYS A 286 -11.70 -2.22 -20.08
C LYS A 286 -12.74 -1.72 -21.09
N ALA A 287 -13.08 -0.44 -21.07
CA ALA A 287 -14.04 0.15 -22.00
C ALA A 287 -13.56 0.09 -23.46
N LYS A 288 -12.26 0.37 -23.70
CA LYS A 288 -11.72 0.41 -25.07
C LYS A 288 -11.36 -0.97 -25.63
N HIS A 289 -10.79 -1.84 -24.80
CA HIS A 289 -10.19 -3.10 -25.25
C HIS A 289 -10.92 -4.35 -24.73
N GLY A 290 -11.85 -4.21 -23.80
CA GLY A 290 -12.49 -5.34 -23.12
C GLY A 290 -11.56 -6.11 -22.18
N ILE A 291 -10.37 -5.56 -21.88
CA ILE A 291 -9.33 -6.20 -21.07
C ILE A 291 -9.35 -5.62 -19.65
N GLU A 292 -9.41 -6.49 -18.65
CA GLU A 292 -9.26 -6.09 -17.27
C GLU A 292 -7.79 -6.17 -16.85
N LEU A 293 -7.21 -5.01 -16.53
CA LEU A 293 -5.83 -4.94 -16.03
C LEU A 293 -5.78 -5.36 -14.56
N GLU A 294 -4.70 -6.04 -14.19
CA GLU A 294 -4.38 -6.41 -12.81
C GLU A 294 -3.26 -5.54 -12.25
N TRP A 295 -3.43 -5.03 -11.03
CA TRP A 295 -2.37 -4.32 -10.31
C TRP A 295 -1.14 -5.22 -10.08
N GLU A 296 0.05 -4.69 -10.37
CA GLU A 296 1.33 -5.29 -10.01
C GLU A 296 1.90 -4.65 -8.73
N ILE A 297 1.70 -3.35 -8.58
CA ILE A 297 2.03 -2.60 -7.35
C ILE A 297 1.12 -3.06 -6.22
N LYS A 298 1.70 -3.34 -5.05
CA LYS A 298 0.94 -3.76 -3.87
C LYS A 298 0.33 -2.53 -3.21
N ARG A 299 -0.99 -2.57 -3.05
CA ARG A 299 -1.79 -1.57 -2.32
C ARG A 299 -2.04 -2.09 -0.91
N ILE A 300 -1.60 -1.35 0.10
CA ILE A 300 -1.56 -1.80 1.50
C ILE A 300 -2.07 -0.72 2.45
N GLY A 301 -2.50 -1.15 3.63
CA GLY A 301 -3.00 -0.25 4.67
C GLY A 301 -4.49 0.06 4.52
N ARG A 302 -4.95 0.95 5.39
CA ARG A 302 -6.36 1.35 5.57
C ARG A 302 -6.70 2.52 4.66
N GLY A 303 -7.91 2.50 4.09
CA GLY A 303 -8.48 3.70 3.49
C GLY A 303 -8.63 4.82 4.53
N LEU A 304 -8.70 6.07 4.07
CA LEU A 304 -9.19 7.13 4.95
C LEU A 304 -10.69 6.93 5.18
N PRO A 305 -11.20 7.27 6.39
CA PRO A 305 -12.62 7.39 6.58
C PRO A 305 -13.19 8.43 5.61
N ARG A 306 -14.06 7.99 4.70
CA ARG A 306 -14.86 8.89 3.87
C ARG A 306 -16.07 9.34 4.68
N ILE A 307 -16.30 10.65 4.70
CA ILE A 307 -17.60 11.17 5.12
C ILE A 307 -18.58 10.80 4.01
N VAL A 308 -19.56 9.99 4.36
CA VAL A 308 -20.60 9.57 3.42
C VAL A 308 -21.62 10.69 3.29
N SER A 309 -22.15 11.24 4.36
CA SER A 309 -23.16 12.32 4.30
C SER A 309 -23.16 13.17 5.55
N VAL A 310 -23.52 14.44 5.39
CA VAL A 310 -23.78 15.39 6.48
C VAL A 310 -25.23 15.83 6.37
N PHE A 311 -26.07 15.46 7.32
CA PHE A 311 -27.45 15.96 7.40
C PHE A 311 -27.50 17.21 8.27
N THR A 312 -28.18 18.26 7.80
CA THR A 312 -28.36 19.51 8.53
C THR A 312 -29.81 19.95 8.40
N GLY A 313 -30.49 20.24 9.51
CA GLY A 313 -31.86 20.73 9.45
C GLY A 313 -32.15 21.75 10.56
N PRO A 314 -32.92 22.81 10.28
CA PRO A 314 -33.56 23.60 11.33
C PRO A 314 -34.78 22.83 11.85
N HIS A 315 -34.99 22.83 13.17
CA HIS A 315 -36.25 22.41 13.76
C HIS A 315 -36.72 23.45 14.78
N ASP A 316 -37.99 23.84 14.66
CA ASP A 316 -38.72 24.51 15.74
C ASP A 316 -39.14 23.42 16.74
N LEU A 317 -38.64 23.48 17.98
CA LEU A 317 -39.21 22.73 19.09
C LEU A 317 -40.43 23.50 19.61
N PRO A 318 -41.62 22.88 19.76
CA PRO A 318 -42.79 23.56 20.27
C PRO A 318 -42.55 24.07 21.70
N GLY A 319 -42.37 25.38 21.87
CA GLY A 319 -42.33 26.03 23.18
C GLY A 319 -41.00 26.68 23.58
N GLU A 320 -39.92 26.52 22.82
CA GLU A 320 -38.63 27.16 23.14
C GLU A 320 -38.14 28.04 21.98
N ARG A 321 -37.86 29.32 22.26
CA ARG A 321 -37.20 30.25 21.31
C ARG A 321 -35.70 29.94 21.20
N ARG A 322 -35.33 28.71 20.86
CA ARG A 322 -33.93 28.30 20.64
C ARG A 322 -33.81 27.57 19.31
N PHE A 323 -32.89 28.04 18.48
CA PHE A 323 -32.54 27.42 17.21
C PHE A 323 -31.55 26.29 17.46
N VAL A 324 -32.01 25.07 17.69
CA VAL A 324 -31.09 23.94 17.79
C VAL A 324 -30.77 23.45 16.38
N ARG A 325 -29.57 23.75 15.88
CA ARG A 325 -29.05 23.12 14.66
C ARG A 325 -28.48 21.76 15.00
N TRP A 326 -29.00 20.71 14.36
CA TRP A 326 -28.46 19.36 14.46
C TRP A 326 -27.61 19.06 13.22
N PHE A 327 -26.51 18.33 13.39
CA PHE A 327 -25.70 17.81 12.30
C PHE A 327 -25.50 16.31 12.53
N ALA A 328 -25.61 15.48 11.49
CA ALA A 328 -25.25 14.05 11.56
C ALA A 328 -24.20 13.75 10.49
N ILE A 329 -23.04 13.22 10.89
CA ILE A 329 -21.92 12.91 9.99
C ILE A 329 -21.74 11.40 9.94
N LEU A 330 -21.95 10.79 8.77
CA LEU A 330 -21.63 9.38 8.56
C LEU A 330 -20.17 9.23 8.16
N PHE A 331 -19.38 8.50 8.96
CA PHE A 331 -18.00 8.12 8.61
C PHE A 331 -17.95 6.66 8.15
N CYS A 332 -17.30 6.40 7.03
CA CYS A 332 -17.01 5.04 6.56
C CYS A 332 -15.50 4.86 6.39
N GLN A 333 -14.87 3.99 7.20
CA GLN A 333 -13.42 3.72 7.15
C GLN A 333 -12.96 2.91 5.94
N ASP A 334 -13.88 2.28 5.20
CA ASP A 334 -13.55 1.40 4.09
C ASP A 334 -13.79 2.10 2.75
N ALA A 335 -12.73 2.20 1.92
CA ALA A 335 -12.86 2.67 0.55
C ALA A 335 -13.63 1.67 -0.34
N ASP A 336 -13.70 0.41 0.07
CA ASP A 336 -14.46 -0.66 -0.60
C ASP A 336 -15.97 -0.61 -0.28
N LEU A 337 -16.40 0.25 0.65
CA LEU A 337 -17.79 0.69 0.74
C LEU A 337 -18.02 1.75 -0.35
N ILE A 338 -18.17 1.27 -1.58
CA ILE A 338 -18.75 2.07 -2.65
C ILE A 338 -20.21 2.35 -2.26
N TYR A 339 -20.69 3.55 -2.55
CA TYR A 339 -22.12 3.85 -2.61
C TYR A 339 -22.82 2.76 -3.44
N GLY A 340 -23.85 2.10 -2.90
CA GLY A 340 -24.50 0.95 -3.55
C GLY A 340 -24.12 -0.44 -3.02
N SER A 341 -23.15 -0.55 -2.09
CA SER A 341 -22.81 -1.86 -1.51
C SER A 341 -23.81 -2.32 -0.43
N ALA A 342 -24.06 -3.63 -0.32
CA ALA A 342 -24.94 -4.21 0.71
C ALA A 342 -24.50 -3.85 2.15
N ARG A 343 -23.19 -3.63 2.35
CA ARG A 343 -22.61 -3.18 3.63
C ARG A 343 -22.95 -1.71 3.93
N PHE A 344 -23.02 -0.88 2.89
CA PHE A 344 -23.45 0.51 3.00
C PHE A 344 -24.95 0.63 3.35
N GLU A 345 -25.77 -0.22 2.74
CA GLU A 345 -27.20 -0.28 3.03
C GLU A 345 -27.48 -0.72 4.48
N ALA A 346 -26.75 -1.72 4.99
CA ALA A 346 -26.86 -2.17 6.37
C ALA A 346 -26.56 -1.06 7.39
N VAL A 347 -25.57 -0.22 7.09
CA VAL A 347 -25.20 0.96 7.86
C VAL A 347 -26.34 1.98 7.92
N LEU A 348 -26.94 2.31 6.78
CA LEU A 348 -28.03 3.30 6.70
C LEU A 348 -29.30 2.78 7.38
N ASN A 349 -29.62 1.50 7.23
CA ASN A 349 -30.73 0.86 7.95
C ASN A 349 -30.51 0.89 9.47
N GLY A 350 -29.30 0.60 9.94
CA GLY A 350 -28.96 0.71 11.36
C GLY A 350 -29.12 2.13 11.91
N ALA A 351 -28.78 3.15 11.11
CA ALA A 351 -29.03 4.55 11.47
C ALA A 351 -30.54 4.85 11.57
N LEU A 352 -31.36 4.41 10.61
CA LEU A 352 -32.82 4.55 10.68
C LEU A 352 -33.43 3.92 11.93
N ASP A 353 -32.93 2.77 12.35
CA ASP A 353 -33.43 2.03 13.51
C ASP A 353 -33.04 2.68 14.84
N ALA A 354 -31.89 3.36 14.87
CA ALA A 354 -31.35 4.06 16.04
C ALA A 354 -32.04 5.41 16.31
N PHE A 355 -32.48 6.11 15.26
CA PHE A 355 -33.21 7.38 15.40
C PHE A 355 -34.70 7.12 15.72
N ARG A 356 -35.02 6.84 16.99
CA ARG A 356 -36.41 6.68 17.48
C ARG A 356 -36.86 7.94 18.24
N GLY A 357 -38.03 8.47 17.88
CA GLY A 357 -38.64 9.66 18.50
C GLY A 357 -39.31 10.57 17.46
N ASP A 358 -40.36 11.28 17.87
CA ASP A 358 -41.15 12.16 16.98
C ASP A 358 -40.36 13.39 16.49
N ASP A 359 -39.33 13.81 17.24
CA ASP A 359 -38.49 14.98 16.94
C ASP A 359 -37.45 14.74 15.82
N LEU A 360 -37.34 13.52 15.30
CA LEU A 360 -36.33 13.11 14.31
C LEU A 360 -36.93 12.63 12.97
N LEU A 361 -38.22 12.90 12.75
CA LEU A 361 -38.97 12.42 11.58
C LEU A 361 -38.34 12.84 10.24
N HIS A 362 -37.80 14.05 10.17
CA HIS A 362 -37.17 14.60 8.97
C HIS A 362 -35.85 13.89 8.62
N LEU A 363 -34.99 13.65 9.62
CA LEU A 363 -33.73 12.92 9.44
C LEU A 363 -33.99 11.48 8.97
N ARG A 364 -35.04 10.83 9.49
CA ARG A 364 -35.46 9.50 9.02
C ARG A 364 -35.92 9.54 7.58
N ALA A 365 -36.68 10.55 7.17
CA ALA A 365 -37.11 10.71 5.78
C ALA A 365 -35.92 10.91 4.83
N GLU A 366 -34.92 11.69 5.22
CA GLU A 366 -33.71 11.91 4.41
C GLU A 366 -32.83 10.65 4.31
N ILE A 367 -32.63 9.91 5.41
CA ILE A 367 -31.89 8.63 5.38
C ILE A 367 -32.64 7.60 4.52
N ALA A 368 -33.98 7.57 4.60
CA ALA A 368 -34.81 6.69 3.77
C ALA A 368 -34.71 7.04 2.27
N GLN A 369 -34.70 8.33 1.90
CA GLN A 369 -34.47 8.76 0.51
C GLN A 369 -33.07 8.41 0.02
N LEU A 370 -32.05 8.53 0.88
CA LEU A 370 -30.69 8.11 0.53
C LEU A 370 -30.62 6.60 0.31
N LEU A 371 -31.29 5.80 1.14
CA LEU A 371 -31.43 4.35 0.95
C LEU A 371 -32.12 3.99 -0.37
N GLU A 372 -33.18 4.71 -0.75
CA GLU A 372 -33.85 4.51 -2.05
C GLU A 372 -32.90 4.79 -3.21
N ARG A 373 -32.15 5.89 -3.16
CA ARG A 373 -31.14 6.22 -4.18
C ARG A 373 -30.01 5.20 -4.28
N VAL A 374 -29.55 4.68 -3.13
CA VAL A 374 -28.54 3.62 -3.03
C VAL A 374 -29.05 2.32 -3.65
N ARG A 375 -30.31 1.96 -3.40
CA ARG A 375 -30.95 0.77 -3.98
C ARG A 375 -31.23 0.90 -5.48
N ALA A 376 -31.46 2.12 -5.95
CA ALA A 376 -31.74 2.42 -7.35
C ALA A 376 -30.48 2.55 -8.23
N ASP A 377 -29.28 2.53 -7.64
CA ASP A 377 -28.00 2.70 -8.34
C ASP A 377 -27.90 4.06 -9.10
N GLU A 378 -28.67 5.07 -8.65
CA GLU A 378 -28.83 6.38 -9.31
C GLU A 378 -27.77 7.42 -8.87
N THR A 379 -26.69 7.02 -8.19
CA THR A 379 -25.74 7.97 -7.60
C THR A 379 -24.60 8.32 -8.56
N ASP A 380 -24.73 9.48 -9.20
CA ASP A 380 -23.63 10.17 -9.90
C ASP A 380 -22.48 10.47 -8.92
N GLU A 381 -21.30 9.89 -9.18
CA GLU A 381 -20.06 10.10 -8.41
C GLU A 381 -19.65 11.59 -8.31
N ASN A 382 -20.22 12.47 -9.14
CA ASN A 382 -19.92 13.90 -9.19
C ASN A 382 -20.90 14.82 -8.43
N GLN A 383 -21.96 14.30 -7.81
CA GLN A 383 -22.80 15.16 -6.96
C GLN A 383 -22.10 15.50 -5.65
N LYS A 384 -21.35 16.60 -5.66
CA LYS A 384 -21.00 17.35 -4.45
C LYS A 384 -22.30 17.80 -3.78
N LEU A 385 -22.69 17.12 -2.71
CA LEU A 385 -23.52 17.76 -1.69
C LEU A 385 -22.73 18.98 -1.20
N ASP A 386 -23.36 20.15 -1.14
CA ASP A 386 -22.77 21.39 -0.63
C ASP A 386 -22.43 21.23 0.86
N THR A 387 -21.32 20.56 1.15
CA THR A 387 -20.80 20.36 2.50
C THR A 387 -19.96 21.57 2.88
N HIS A 388 -20.45 22.34 3.84
CA HIS A 388 -19.62 23.31 4.55
C HIS A 388 -18.65 22.57 5.48
N TRP A 389 -17.36 22.78 5.27
CA TRP A 389 -16.29 22.19 6.07
C TRP A 389 -16.11 23.00 7.35
N TYR A 390 -16.27 22.35 8.51
CA TYR A 390 -15.78 22.89 9.79
C TYR A 390 -14.62 22.01 10.27
N PRO A 391 -13.38 22.49 10.24
CA PRO A 391 -12.25 21.74 10.76
C PRO A 391 -12.37 21.65 12.29
N LEU A 392 -12.63 20.45 12.80
CA LEU A 392 -12.51 20.15 14.23
C LEU A 392 -11.07 19.69 14.52
N GLY A 393 -10.43 20.29 15.51
CA GLY A 393 -9.08 19.90 15.94
C GLY A 393 -9.06 18.50 16.59
N ALA A 394 -7.92 17.82 16.56
CA ALA A 394 -7.73 16.48 17.13
C ALA A 394 -8.10 16.40 18.62
N GLU A 395 -7.94 17.51 19.35
CA GLU A 395 -8.31 17.66 20.77
C GLU A 395 -9.83 17.64 21.03
N GLN A 396 -10.66 17.85 20.00
CA GLN A 396 -12.11 18.01 20.09
C GLN A 396 -12.89 16.71 19.82
N TRP A 397 -12.18 15.61 19.62
CA TRP A 397 -12.76 14.27 19.47
C TRP A 397 -13.02 13.63 20.85
N PRO A 398 -14.22 13.10 21.12
CA PRO A 398 -14.44 12.26 22.31
C PRO A 398 -13.61 10.98 22.21
N LYS A 399 -12.99 10.56 23.32
CA LYS A 399 -12.18 9.34 23.38
C LYS A 399 -13.03 8.06 23.39
N GLU A 400 -14.28 8.13 23.85
CA GLU A 400 -15.27 7.05 23.90
C GLU A 400 -16.69 7.62 23.73
N ILE A 401 -17.62 6.85 23.14
CA ILE A 401 -19.04 7.21 23.01
C ILE A 401 -19.86 6.07 23.64
N LEU A 402 -20.67 6.38 24.64
CA LEU A 402 -21.60 5.46 25.30
C LEU A 402 -23.00 5.61 24.70
N LEU A 403 -23.62 4.50 24.32
CA LEU A 403 -25.03 4.40 23.94
C LEU A 403 -25.76 3.47 24.93
N GLU A 404 -27.09 3.64 25.08
CA GLU A 404 -27.92 2.98 26.10
C GLU A 404 -27.92 1.44 26.04
N ASP A 405 -27.53 0.82 24.92
CA ASP A 405 -27.51 -0.65 24.72
C ASP A 405 -26.11 -1.26 24.53
N GLY A 406 -25.04 -0.56 24.93
CA GLY A 406 -23.70 -1.16 25.03
C GLY A 406 -22.59 -0.43 24.27
N LEU A 407 -21.36 -0.76 24.67
CA LEU A 407 -20.14 -0.04 24.32
C LEU A 407 -19.69 -0.37 22.88
N VAL A 408 -19.76 0.59 21.96
CA VAL A 408 -19.14 0.46 20.64
C VAL A 408 -17.74 1.08 20.69
N LYS A 409 -16.71 0.27 20.48
CA LYS A 409 -15.31 0.73 20.50
C LYS A 409 -14.99 1.51 19.21
N ALA A 410 -14.15 2.54 19.36
CA ALA A 410 -13.67 3.35 18.25
C ALA A 410 -13.01 2.49 17.16
N GLY A 411 -13.60 2.46 15.96
CA GLY A 411 -13.09 1.72 14.80
C GLY A 411 -14.14 0.95 14.00
N GLU A 412 -15.34 0.70 14.54
CA GLU A 412 -16.33 -0.16 13.86
C GLU A 412 -17.72 0.48 13.61
N ALA A 413 -18.00 1.69 14.07
CA ALA A 413 -19.27 2.36 13.79
C ALA A 413 -19.20 3.89 13.65
N ILE A 414 -20.23 4.38 12.97
CA ILE A 414 -20.54 5.78 12.68
C ILE A 414 -20.84 6.55 13.97
N ALA A 415 -20.03 7.57 14.26
CA ALA A 415 -20.29 8.51 15.33
C ALA A 415 -21.19 9.65 14.82
N VAL A 416 -22.44 9.69 15.30
CA VAL A 416 -23.35 10.81 15.10
C VAL A 416 -23.04 11.87 16.17
N ARG A 417 -22.37 12.98 15.80
CA ARG A 417 -22.18 14.11 16.71
C ARG A 417 -23.38 15.05 16.63
N ILE A 418 -24.25 14.94 17.61
CA ILE A 418 -25.24 15.96 17.93
C ILE A 418 -24.53 17.07 18.71
N ALA A 419 -24.52 18.30 18.19
CA ALA A 419 -24.11 19.47 18.96
C ALA A 419 -25.21 20.53 18.83
N ALA A 420 -25.90 20.81 19.93
CA ALA A 420 -26.72 22.01 20.03
C ALA A 420 -25.78 23.22 20.02
N ILE A 421 -25.97 24.12 19.07
CA ILE A 421 -25.41 25.48 19.14
C ILE A 421 -26.54 26.35 19.69
N ASP A 422 -26.33 26.89 20.90
CA ASP A 422 -27.28 27.80 21.58
C ASP A 422 -27.47 29.12 20.81
#